data_AF-A0A7Y5BTJ1-F1
#
_entry.id   AF-A0A7Y5BTJ1-F1
#
_cell.length_a   1.000
_cell.length_b   1.000
_cell.length_c   1.000
_cell.angle_alpha   90.00
_cell.angle_beta   90.00
_cell.angle_gamma   90.00
#
_symmetry.space_group_name_H-M   'P 1'
#
loop_
_entity.id
_entity.type
_entity.pdbx_description
1 polymer ?
#
loop_
_entity_poly.entity_id
_entity_poly.type
_entity_poly.pdbx_seq_one_letter_code
_entity_poly.pdbx_strand_id
1 'polypeptide(L)' 'MISYTPIGFVHSPFQQTVGMPIQAVAARGVPGRIDLAPEYHAGLQDIEEFEYTIR' A
#
# COMPACT_ATOMS: atom_id res chain seq x y z
N MET A 1 10.06 24.22 -5.88
CA MET A 1 9.49 23.61 -4.67
C MET A 1 8.61 22.46 -5.12
N ILE A 2 8.74 21.28 -4.50
CA ILE A 2 7.94 20.09 -4.86
C ILE A 2 6.97 19.83 -3.70
N SER A 3 5.70 19.59 -4.03
CA SER A 3 4.63 19.27 -3.07
C SER A 3 4.07 17.90 -3.40
N TYR A 4 3.68 17.15 -2.36
CA TYR A 4 3.09 15.82 -2.50
C TYR A 4 1.64 15.84 -2.03
N THR A 5 0.76 15.22 -2.81
CA THR A 5 -0.64 14.98 -2.45
C THR A 5 -0.81 13.48 -2.20
N PRO A 6 -1.31 13.06 -1.02
CA PRO A 6 -1.56 11.65 -0.76
C PRO A 6 -2.72 11.16 -1.63
N ILE A 7 -2.56 9.97 -2.23
CA ILE A 7 -3.59 9.34 -3.06
C ILE A 7 -4.46 8.33 -2.29
N GLY A 8 -4.06 7.98 -1.07
CA GLY A 8 -4.73 6.96 -0.26
C GLY A 8 -3.98 6.65 1.04
N PHE A 9 -4.46 5.62 1.75
CA PHE A 9 -3.93 5.19 3.04
C PHE A 9 -3.66 3.68 3.06
N VAL A 10 -2.63 3.27 3.80
CA VAL A 10 -2.29 1.86 3.99
C VAL A 10 -2.76 1.40 5.36
N HIS A 11 -3.49 0.28 5.40
CA HIS A 11 -3.89 -0.42 6.59
C HIS A 11 -3.04 -1.68 6.75
N SER A 12 -2.37 -1.79 7.89
CA SER A 12 -1.56 -2.94 8.27
C SER A 12 -1.82 -3.27 9.75
N PRO A 13 -1.51 -4.49 10.21
CA PRO A 13 -1.60 -4.81 11.63
C PRO A 13 -0.52 -4.12 12.48
N PHE A 14 0.48 -3.49 11.86
CA PHE A 14 1.54 -2.76 12.56
C PHE A 14 1.07 -1.35 12.86
N GLN A 15 0.66 -1.11 14.11
CA GLN A 15 0.23 0.21 14.59
C GLN A 15 1.41 1.06 15.14
N GLN A 16 2.57 0.45 15.30
CA GLN A 16 3.78 1.06 15.84
C GLN A 16 5.03 0.45 15.20
N THR A 17 6.15 1.18 15.28
CA THR A 17 7.43 0.72 14.72
C THR A 17 8.00 -0.50 15.44
N VAL A 18 7.69 -0.66 16.73
CA VAL A 18 8.09 -1.82 17.53
C VAL A 18 7.33 -3.06 17.05
N GLY A 19 8.06 -4.06 16.55
CA GLY A 19 7.48 -5.28 15.98
C GLY A 19 7.14 -5.17 14.49
N MET A 20 7.33 -4.00 13.86
CA MET A 20 7.23 -3.85 12.42
C MET A 20 8.47 -4.46 11.74
N PRO A 21 8.30 -5.30 10.70
CA PRO A 21 9.42 -5.85 9.95
C PRO A 21 10.27 -4.75 9.31
N ILE A 22 11.60 -4.90 9.38
CA ILE A 22 12.54 -3.96 8.73
C ILE A 22 12.37 -3.98 7.20
N GLN A 23 11.99 -5.13 6.63
CA GLN A 23 11.74 -5.30 5.21
C GLN A 23 10.41 -6.01 4.98
N ALA A 24 9.67 -5.61 3.94
CA ALA A 24 8.36 -6.18 3.59
C ALA A 24 8.41 -7.70 3.35
N VAL A 25 9.55 -8.24 2.87
CA VAL A 25 9.74 -9.69 2.68
C VAL A 25 9.60 -10.47 3.99
N ALA A 26 10.00 -9.87 5.11
CA ALA A 26 9.85 -10.49 6.44
C ALA A 26 8.41 -10.42 6.98
N ALA A 27 7.52 -9.68 6.31
CA ALA A 27 6.08 -9.62 6.58
C ALA A 27 5.27 -10.62 5.71
N ARG A 28 5.93 -11.61 5.07
CA ARG A 28 5.25 -12.58 4.21
C ARG A 28 4.11 -13.28 4.96
N GLY A 29 2.91 -13.26 4.38
CA GLY A 29 1.71 -13.84 4.98
C GLY A 29 0.96 -12.90 5.91
N VAL A 30 1.45 -11.68 6.14
CA VAL A 30 0.73 -10.63 6.86
C VAL A 30 -0.11 -9.83 5.87
N PRO A 31 -1.46 -9.87 5.94
CA PRO A 31 -2.31 -9.13 5.02
C PRO A 31 -2.23 -7.63 5.29
N GLY A 32 -2.26 -6.84 4.22
CA GLY A 32 -2.41 -5.39 4.24
C GLY A 32 -3.49 -4.96 3.25
N ARG A 33 -4.05 -3.77 3.44
CA ARG A 33 -5.06 -3.17 2.54
C ARG A 33 -4.67 -1.74 2.21
N ILE A 34 -4.95 -1.29 1.00
CA ILE A 34 -4.78 0.10 0.60
C ILE A 34 -6.16 0.69 0.28
N ASP A 35 -6.49 1.81 0.90
CA ASP A 35 -7.71 2.56 0.64
C ASP A 35 -7.35 3.76 -0.23
N LEU A 36 -7.72 3.72 -1.51
CA LEU A 36 -7.42 4.78 -2.49
C LEU A 36 -8.55 5.82 -2.54
N ALA A 37 -8.20 7.10 -2.64
CA ALA A 37 -9.20 8.16 -2.80
C ALA A 37 -9.99 7.97 -4.11
N PRO A 38 -11.33 8.19 -4.10
CA PRO A 38 -12.19 7.92 -5.25
C PRO A 38 -11.75 8.56 -6.57
N GLU A 39 -11.16 9.76 -6.49
CA GLU A 39 -10.65 10.51 -7.64
C GLU A 39 -9.53 9.79 -8.42
N TYR A 40 -8.84 8.83 -7.80
CA TYR A 40 -7.77 8.05 -8.43
C TYR A 40 -8.19 6.64 -8.84
N HIS A 41 -9.45 6.22 -8.62
CA HIS A 41 -9.90 4.86 -8.92
C HIS A 41 -9.77 4.50 -10.40
N ALA A 42 -9.93 5.47 -11.30
CA ALA A 42 -9.72 5.26 -12.74
C ALA A 42 -8.29 4.79 -13.07
N GLY A 43 -7.31 5.12 -12.24
CA GLY A 43 -5.92 4.67 -12.41
C GLY A 43 -5.67 3.23 -12.01
N LEU A 44 -6.66 2.54 -11.42
CA LEU A 44 -6.60 1.12 -11.08
C LEU A 44 -7.14 0.22 -12.20
N GLN A 45 -7.41 0.77 -13.38
CA GLN A 45 -7.84 -0.03 -14.52
C GLN A 45 -6.85 -1.18 -14.78
N ASP A 46 -7.38 -2.39 -14.94
CA ASP A 46 -6.65 -3.62 -15.21
C ASP A 46 -5.68 -4.08 -14.10
N ILE A 47 -5.72 -3.46 -12.90
CA ILE A 47 -4.82 -3.82 -11.80
C ILE A 47 -4.96 -5.28 -11.35
N GLU A 48 -6.15 -5.85 -11.51
CA GLU A 48 -6.46 -7.25 -11.20
C GLU A 48 -5.71 -8.24 -12.11
N GLU A 49 -5.19 -7.80 -13.27
CA GLU A 49 -4.39 -8.63 -14.16
C GLU A 49 -2.92 -8.78 -13.69
N PHE A 50 -2.50 -8.03 -12.67
CA PHE A 50 -1.14 -8.06 -12.13
C PHE A 50 -1.04 -8.95 -10.89
N GLU A 51 -0.08 -9.87 -10.89
CA GLU A 51 0.25 -10.66 -9.69
C GLU A 51 1.06 -9.87 -8.65
N TYR A 52 1.85 -8.88 -9.09
CA TYR A 52 2.72 -8.09 -8.22
C TYR A 52 2.81 -6.63 -8.70
N THR A 53 2.65 -5.71 -7.76
CA THR A 53 3.00 -4.28 -7.92
C THR A 53 4.44 -4.05 -7.44
N ILE A 54 4.93 -2.80 -7.49
CA ILE A 54 6.26 -2.40 -7.01
C ILE A 54 6.52 -2.90 -5.58
N ARG A 55 7.70 -3.48 -5.38
CA ARG A 55 8.17 -4.19 -4.17
C ARG A 55 9.55 -3.71 -3.76
#